data_AF-A0A2I0UJW2-F1
#
_entry.id   AF-A0A2I0UJW2-F1
#
_cell.length_a   1.000
_cell.length_b   1.000
_cell.length_c   1.000
_cell.angle_alpha   90.00
_cell.angle_beta   90.00
_cell.angle_gamma   90.00
#
_symmetry.space_group_name_H-M   'P 1'
#
loop_
_entity.id
_entity.type
_entity.pdbx_description
1 polymer ?
#
loop_
_entity_poly.entity_id
_entity_poly.type
_entity_poly.pdbx_seq_one_letter_code
_entity_poly.pdbx_strand_id
1 'polypeptide(L)'
;MSWQCTLAAQKANCILGCIKRSMASMARDVILPLHSALVRPHLEYCVQLWSPQHRKDIDLLEWVQRRATKMIKGLEHLSYEDRLRESVLFILE
;
A
#
# COMPACT_ATOMS: atom_id res chain seq x y z
N MET A 1 -0.41 -10.89 14.52
CA MET A 1 -0.97 -10.92 13.16
C MET A 1 -2.44 -11.17 13.27
N SER A 2 -3.25 -10.15 13.02
CA SER A 2 -4.69 -10.33 12.95
C SER A 2 -5.05 -11.02 11.63
N TRP A 3 -6.03 -11.93 11.70
CA TRP A 3 -6.56 -12.62 10.51
C TRP A 3 -7.03 -11.62 9.44
N GLN A 4 -7.63 -10.51 9.89
CA GLN A 4 -8.15 -9.46 9.01
C GLN A 4 -7.04 -8.76 8.22
N CYS A 5 -5.91 -8.40 8.85
CA CYS A 5 -4.78 -7.77 8.14
C CYS A 5 -4.14 -8.73 7.15
N THR A 6 -4.02 -10.01 7.51
CA THR A 6 -3.48 -11.04 6.62
C THR A 6 -4.34 -11.19 5.35
N LEU A 7 -5.67 -11.25 5.53
CA LEU A 7 -6.60 -11.37 4.41
C LEU A 7 -6.61 -10.12 3.51
N ALA A 8 -6.56 -8.93 4.12
CA ALA A 8 -6.49 -7.67 3.39
C ALA A 8 -5.19 -7.57 2.56
N ALA A 9 -4.05 -7.90 3.15
CA ALA A 9 -2.77 -7.91 2.46
C ALA A 9 -2.73 -8.93 1.32
N GLN A 10 -3.33 -10.11 1.51
CA GLN A 10 -3.40 -11.13 0.46
C GLN A 10 -4.23 -10.65 -0.73
N LYS A 11 -5.42 -10.07 -0.48
CA LYS A 11 -6.27 -9.48 -1.53
C LYS A 11 -5.54 -8.36 -2.27
N ALA A 12 -4.90 -7.45 -1.55
CA ALA A 12 -4.15 -6.35 -2.13
C ALA A 12 -3.00 -6.86 -3.01
N ASN A 13 -2.26 -7.88 -2.56
CA ASN A 13 -1.19 -8.50 -3.36
C ASN A 13 -1.70 -9.19 -4.62
N CYS A 14 -2.85 -9.88 -4.56
CA CYS A 14 -3.49 -10.46 -5.74
C CYS A 14 -3.84 -9.38 -6.77
N ILE A 15 -4.46 -8.28 -6.33
CA ILE A 15 -4.83 -7.14 -7.18
C ILE A 15 -3.57 -6.52 -7.80
N LEU A 16 -2.56 -6.20 -7.00
CA LEU A 16 -1.27 -5.69 -7.49
C LEU A 16 -0.61 -6.64 -8.49
N GLY A 17 -0.67 -7.95 -8.25
CA GLY A 17 -0.14 -8.97 -9.15
C GLY A 17 -0.90 -9.11 -10.47
N CYS A 18 -2.22 -8.88 -10.46
CA CYS A 18 -3.03 -8.79 -11.68
C CYS A 18 -2.67 -7.54 -12.47
N ILE A 19 -2.60 -6.39 -11.81
CA ILE A 19 -2.27 -5.12 -12.44
C ILE A 19 -0.86 -5.13 -13.04
N LYS A 20 0.13 -5.68 -12.32
CA LYS A 20 1.51 -5.82 -12.85
C LYS A 20 1.55 -6.63 -14.15
N ARG A 21 0.68 -7.64 -14.27
CA ARG A 21 0.64 -8.54 -15.42
C ARG A 21 -0.13 -7.96 -16.60
N SER A 22 -1.18 -7.19 -16.36
CA SER A 22 -2.04 -6.66 -17.42
C SER A 22 -1.63 -5.27 -17.92
N MET A 23 -0.89 -4.48 -17.13
CA MET A 23 -0.59 -3.08 -17.46
C MET A 23 0.91 -2.80 -17.32
N ALA A 24 1.62 -2.84 -18.46
CA ALA A 24 3.09 -2.79 -18.53
C ALA A 24 3.73 -1.50 -17.97
N SER A 25 2.96 -0.44 -17.77
CA SER A 25 3.38 0.71 -16.96
C SER A 25 2.16 1.52 -16.55
N MET A 26 1.81 1.52 -15.27
CA MET A 26 0.64 2.28 -14.81
C MET A 26 0.92 3.78 -14.83
N ALA A 27 -0.07 4.53 -15.32
CA ALA A 27 -0.17 5.97 -15.12
C ALA A 27 -0.53 6.26 -13.65
N ARG A 28 0.09 7.32 -13.11
CA ARG A 28 -0.15 7.88 -11.76
C ARG A 28 -1.63 7.88 -11.38
N ASP A 29 -2.47 8.21 -12.34
CA ASP A 29 -3.91 8.46 -12.20
C ASP A 29 -4.74 7.21 -11.87
N VAL A 30 -4.20 6.01 -12.05
CA VAL A 30 -4.90 4.75 -11.70
C VAL A 30 -4.44 4.20 -10.35
N ILE A 31 -3.16 4.35 -10.00
CA ILE A 31 -2.62 3.85 -8.73
C ILE A 31 -3.11 4.66 -7.55
N LEU A 32 -3.09 5.98 -7.68
CA LEU A 32 -3.47 6.92 -6.61
C LEU A 32 -4.90 6.69 -6.12
N PRO A 33 -5.92 6.60 -6.99
CA PRO A 33 -7.29 6.32 -6.56
C PRO A 33 -7.45 4.90 -6.02
N LEU A 34 -6.80 3.91 -6.64
CA LEU A 34 -6.91 2.51 -6.21
C LEU A 34 -6.28 2.29 -4.83
N HIS A 35 -5.13 2.93 -4.58
CA HIS A 35 -4.49 2.93 -3.27
C HIS A 35 -5.34 3.66 -2.23
N SER A 36 -5.87 4.84 -2.57
CA SER A 36 -6.73 5.60 -1.67
C SER A 36 -8.05 4.89 -1.35
N ALA A 37 -8.60 4.12 -2.29
CA ALA A 37 -9.84 3.38 -2.07
C ALA A 37 -9.62 2.06 -1.30
N LEU A 38 -8.51 1.37 -1.55
CA LEU A 38 -8.27 0.04 -0.98
C LEU A 38 -7.44 0.08 0.30
N VAL A 39 -6.46 0.97 0.38
CA VAL A 39 -5.46 0.94 1.46
C VAL A 39 -5.81 1.95 2.53
N ARG A 40 -6.14 3.20 2.16
CA ARG A 40 -6.45 4.27 3.12
C ARG A 40 -7.55 3.93 4.14
N PRO A 41 -8.70 3.32 3.78
CA PRO A 41 -9.74 3.00 4.76
C PRO A 41 -9.31 1.90 5.73
N HIS A 42 -8.50 0.95 5.26
CA HIS A 42 -7.93 -0.08 6.11
C HIS A 42 -6.87 0.50 7.04
N LEU A 43 -6.07 1.46 6.58
CA LEU A 43 -5.05 2.16 7.38
C LEU A 43 -5.65 3.07 8.44
N GLU A 44 -6.59 3.93 8.08
CA GLU A 44 -7.21 4.88 9.01
C GLU A 44 -8.00 4.14 10.11
N TYR A 45 -8.71 3.05 9.75
CA TYR A 45 -9.38 2.19 10.74
C TYR A 45 -8.38 1.44 11.63
N CYS A 46 -7.31 0.93 11.04
CA CYS A 46 -6.28 0.19 11.77
C CYS A 46 -5.54 1.07 12.78
N VAL A 47 -5.15 2.29 12.41
CA VAL A 47 -4.45 3.25 13.29
C VAL A 47 -5.26 3.56 14.56
N GLN A 48 -6.59 3.62 14.49
CA GLN A 48 -7.44 3.82 15.67
C GLN A 48 -7.51 2.60 16.61
N LEU A 49 -7.22 1.40 16.10
CA LEU A 49 -7.31 0.13 16.83
C LEU A 49 -5.94 -0.40 17.30
N TRP A 50 -4.85 0.18 16.83
CA TRP A 50 -3.51 -0.38 17.01
C TRP A 50 -2.91 -0.09 18.39
N SER A 51 -2.73 -1.18 19.17
CA SER A 51 -1.81 -1.21 20.30
C SER A 51 -0.38 -1.55 19.85
N PRO A 52 0.65 -1.26 20.66
CA PRO A 52 2.05 -1.61 20.37
C PRO A 52 2.30 -3.10 20.02
N GLN A 53 1.39 -4.01 20.41
CA GLN A 53 1.48 -5.43 20.05
C GLN A 53 1.22 -5.73 18.56
N HIS A 54 0.68 -4.78 17.78
CA HIS A 54 0.28 -4.99 16.39
C HIS A 54 1.32 -4.57 15.35
N ARG A 55 2.57 -4.25 15.75
CA ARG A 55 3.69 -3.90 14.84
C ARG A 55 3.80 -4.79 13.60
N LYS A 56 3.62 -6.10 13.76
CA LYS A 56 3.72 -7.04 12.63
C LYS A 56 2.62 -6.85 11.57
N ASP A 57 1.43 -6.40 11.97
CA ASP A 57 0.34 -6.06 11.03
C ASP A 57 0.65 -4.74 10.31
N ILE A 58 1.26 -3.77 11.00
CA ILE A 58 1.77 -2.52 10.42
C ILE A 58 2.81 -2.82 9.35
N ASP A 59 3.83 -3.63 9.69
CA ASP A 59 4.91 -4.04 8.79
C ASP A 59 4.37 -4.71 7.51
N LEU A 60 3.31 -5.52 7.65
CA LEU A 60 2.69 -6.21 6.52
C LEU A 60 1.98 -5.23 5.56
N LEU A 61 1.24 -4.26 6.10
CA LEU A 61 0.55 -3.26 5.29
C LEU A 61 1.54 -2.28 4.63
N GLU A 62 2.55 -1.88 5.38
CA GLU A 62 3.67 -1.07 4.91
C GLU A 62 4.43 -1.74 3.75
N TRP A 63 4.61 -3.06 3.81
CA TRP A 63 5.21 -3.82 2.71
C TRP A 63 4.36 -3.79 1.43
N VAL A 64 3.03 -3.90 1.57
CA VAL A 64 2.09 -3.79 0.45
C VAL A 64 2.15 -2.38 -0.16
N GLN A 65 2.19 -1.35 0.68
CA GLN A 65 2.30 0.05 0.27
C GLN A 65 3.61 0.34 -0.49
N ARG A 66 4.74 -0.16 0.01
CA ARG A 66 6.06 -0.09 -0.67
C ARG A 66 6.04 -0.73 -2.05
N ARG A 67 5.36 -1.86 -2.17
CA ARG A 67 5.23 -2.60 -3.43
C ARG A 67 4.36 -1.84 -4.43
N ALA A 68 3.22 -1.30 -3.99
CA ALA A 68 2.31 -0.54 -4.83
C ALA A 68 2.98 0.73 -5.38
N THR A 69 3.64 1.50 -4.52
CA THR A 69 4.33 2.74 -4.91
C THR A 69 5.53 2.50 -5.82
N LYS A 70 6.20 1.34 -5.72
CA LYS A 70 7.30 0.96 -6.63
C LYS A 70 6.81 0.68 -8.05
N MET A 71 5.53 0.37 -8.23
CA MET A 71 4.95 0.08 -9.55
C MET A 71 4.47 1.34 -10.29
N ILE A 72 4.57 2.52 -9.67
CA ILE A 72 4.22 3.80 -10.31
C ILE A 72 5.36 4.19 -11.26
N LYS A 73 5.06 4.22 -12.57
CA LYS A 73 6.04 4.64 -13.58
C LYS A 73 6.50 6.07 -13.29
N GLY A 74 7.81 6.29 -13.31
CA GLY A 74 8.41 7.60 -13.03
C GLY A 74 8.67 7.88 -11.55
N LEU A 75 8.21 7.02 -10.63
CA LEU A 75 8.59 7.11 -9.22
C LEU A 75 9.50 5.95 -8.76
N GLU A 76 9.80 5.00 -9.65
CA GLU A 76 10.51 3.75 -9.34
C GLU A 76 11.90 3.96 -8.71
N HIS A 77 12.55 5.06 -9.09
CA HIS A 77 13.90 5.45 -8.67
C HIS A 77 13.92 6.36 -7.43
N LEU A 78 12.75 6.85 -7.00
CA LEU A 78 12.65 7.71 -5.83
C LEU A 78 12.76 6.90 -4.53
N SER A 79 13.22 7.56 -3.47
CA SER A 79 13.21 6.97 -2.13
C SER A 79 11.78 6.60 -1.73
N TYR A 80 11.63 5.71 -0.75
CA TYR A 80 10.28 5.35 -0.31
C TYR A 80 9.49 6.56 0.22
N GLU A 81 10.12 7.43 1.00
CA GLU A 81 9.48 8.64 1.52
C GLU A 81 9.08 9.61 0.41
N ASP A 82 9.93 9.80 -0.59
CA ASP A 82 9.61 10.67 -1.73
C ASP A 82 8.48 10.08 -2.56
N ARG A 83 8.45 8.75 -2.75
CA ARG A 83 7.32 8.07 -3.39
C ARG A 83 6.02 8.27 -2.62
N LEU A 84 6.07 8.27 -1.29
CA LEU A 84 4.91 8.54 -0.44
C LEU A 84 4.45 9.99 -0.56
N ARG A 85 5.36 10.96 -0.47
CA ARG A 85 5.06 12.39 -0.63
C ARG A 85 4.38 12.66 -1.98
N GLU A 86 4.98 12.13 -3.04
CA GLU A 86 4.46 12.34 -4.38
C GLU A 86 3.13 11.60 -4.61
N SER A 87 2.87 10.51 -3.86
CA SER A 87 1.60 9.77 -3.89
C SER A 87 0.60 10.25 -2.84
N VAL A 88 0.90 11.33 -2.09
CA VAL A 88 0.09 11.87 -0.99
C VAL A 88 -0.29 10.79 0.03
N LEU A 89 0.68 9.96 0.41
CA LEU A 89 0.54 8.86 1.36
C LEU A 89 1.32 9.14 2.65
N PHE A 90 0.90 8.49 3.74
CA PHE A 90 1.55 8.59 5.05
C PHE A 90 2.32 7.31 5.38
N ILE A 91 3.37 7.46 6.19
CA ILE A 91 4.11 6.33 6.77
C ILE A 91 3.22 5.69 7.84
N LEU A 92 3.24 4.36 7.88
CA LEU A 92 2.58 3.55 8.89
C LEU A 92 3.61 3.26 9.98
N GLU A 93 3.68 4.13 10.97
CA GLU A 93 4.61 4.00 12.13
C GLU A 93 3.86 3.52 13.39
#